data_AF-A0A523ZFJ1-F1
#
_entry.id   AF-A0A523ZFJ1-F1
#
_cell.length_a   1.000
_cell.length_b   1.000
_cell.length_c   1.000
_cell.angle_alpha   90.00
_cell.angle_beta   90.00
_cell.angle_gamma   90.00
#
_symmetry.space_group_name_H-M   'P 1'
#
loop_
_entity.id
_entity.type
_entity.pdbx_description
1 polymer ?
#
loop_
_entity_poly.entity_id
_entity_poly.type
_entity_poly.pdbx_seq_one_letter_code
_entity_poly.pdbx_strand_id
1 'polypeptide(L)'
;MPLDLSQVAAQIEGLAAKLKSEEKERGERLERALELLHAADVASLKRKIASSKTSWLVAGLIDGLAQHYEAPPCPSEFTVLATDGSHIDVDRHSSVRCYLINIGSAVLHYGENPDALLSSEPSLFFGDDLVLTDHAGREELIEGALLGVKRSVEECQALARITQELPGERPTLALIDGSLILWGLAGRDFEEAKSYIREELLDRQYMGAFDIMKRRVEGE
;
A
#
# COMPACT_ATOMS: atom_id res chain seq x y z
N MET A 1 40.72 21.25 -11.36
CA MET A 1 40.27 22.65 -11.24
C MET A 1 39.83 22.90 -9.81
N PRO A 2 40.34 23.92 -9.11
CA PRO A 2 39.86 24.27 -7.78
C PRO A 2 38.46 24.90 -7.88
N LEU A 3 37.63 24.63 -6.88
CA LEU A 3 36.30 25.22 -6.70
C LEU A 3 36.43 26.73 -6.47
N ASP A 4 35.66 27.55 -7.19
CA ASP A 4 35.60 28.99 -6.95
C ASP A 4 34.64 29.31 -5.79
N LEU A 5 35.21 29.48 -4.59
CA LEU A 5 34.46 29.74 -3.37
C LEU A 5 33.67 31.06 -3.42
N SER A 6 34.09 32.03 -4.23
CA SER A 6 33.38 33.31 -4.35
C SER A 6 32.09 33.16 -5.15
N GLN A 7 32.11 32.34 -6.21
CA GLN A 7 30.91 32.00 -6.99
C GLN A 7 29.93 31.16 -6.17
N VAL A 8 30.43 30.20 -5.36
CA VAL A 8 29.58 29.38 -4.49
C VAL A 8 28.95 30.21 -3.38
N ALA A 9 29.67 31.17 -2.78
CA ALA A 9 29.12 32.05 -1.75
C ALA A 9 27.92 32.88 -2.27
N ALA A 10 28.02 33.46 -3.47
CA ALA A 10 26.91 34.18 -4.10
C ALA A 10 25.69 33.26 -4.39
N GLN A 11 25.94 32.00 -4.77
CA GLN A 11 24.88 31.01 -4.97
C GLN A 11 24.19 30.62 -3.65
N ILE A 12 24.95 30.53 -2.54
CA ILE A 12 24.40 30.26 -1.20
C ILE A 12 23.52 31.43 -0.72
N GLU A 13 23.94 32.67 -0.94
CA GLU A 13 23.12 33.85 -0.61
C GLU A 13 21.83 33.88 -1.44
N GLY A 14 21.91 33.57 -2.74
CA GLY A 14 20.75 33.42 -3.60
C GLY A 14 19.80 32.30 -3.14
N LEU A 15 20.36 31.17 -2.70
CA LEU A 15 19.58 30.07 -2.11
C LEU A 15 18.88 30.49 -0.82
N ALA A 16 19.58 31.15 0.10
CA ALA A 16 19.01 31.62 1.36
C ALA A 16 17.87 32.63 1.14
N ALA A 17 18.04 33.57 0.19
CA ALA A 17 16.99 34.50 -0.19
C ALA A 17 15.78 33.79 -0.81
N LYS A 18 16.02 32.78 -1.67
CA LYS A 18 14.95 31.97 -2.26
C LYS A 18 14.16 31.20 -1.20
N LEU A 19 14.85 30.51 -0.28
CA LEU A 19 14.21 29.77 0.81
C LEU A 19 13.32 30.66 1.67
N LYS A 20 13.79 31.87 2.01
CA LYS A 20 13.00 32.85 2.78
C LYS A 20 11.76 33.33 2.02
N SER A 21 11.88 33.53 0.70
CA SER A 21 10.73 33.90 -0.15
C SER A 21 9.72 32.75 -0.29
N GLU A 22 10.21 31.51 -0.43
CA GLU A 22 9.39 30.30 -0.52
C GLU A 22 8.65 30.05 0.79
N GLU A 23 9.25 30.34 1.95
CA GLU A 23 8.59 30.21 3.26
C GLU A 23 7.41 31.18 3.39
N LYS A 24 7.62 32.46 3.02
CA LYS A 24 6.54 33.46 3.03
C LYS A 24 5.42 33.07 2.07
N GLU A 25 5.77 32.69 0.84
CA GLU A 25 4.80 32.27 -0.16
C GLU A 25 4.04 31.01 0.27
N ARG A 26 4.72 30.07 0.95
CA ARG A 26 4.07 28.88 1.53
C ARG A 26 3.04 29.27 2.59
N GLY A 27 3.35 30.24 3.44
CA GLY A 27 2.43 30.79 4.43
C GLY A 27 1.16 31.36 3.79
N GLU A 28 1.33 32.26 2.82
CA GLU A 28 0.22 32.88 2.09
C GLU A 28 -0.65 31.84 1.35
N ARG A 29 -0.02 30.85 0.71
CA ARG A 29 -0.73 29.74 0.05
C ARG A 29 -1.50 28.87 1.05
N LEU A 30 -0.93 28.61 2.24
CA LEU A 30 -1.58 27.82 3.29
C LEU A 30 -2.78 28.55 3.87
N GLU A 31 -2.65 29.83 4.20
CA GLU A 31 -3.77 30.65 4.69
C GLU A 31 -4.90 30.65 3.67
N ARG A 32 -4.57 30.87 2.39
CA ARG A 32 -5.57 30.84 1.32
C ARG A 32 -6.25 29.47 1.19
N ALA A 33 -5.50 28.38 1.32
CA ALA A 33 -6.05 27.04 1.27
C ALA A 33 -7.01 26.77 2.44
N LEU A 34 -6.65 27.21 3.66
CA LEU A 34 -7.51 27.08 4.84
C LEU A 34 -8.78 27.92 4.72
N GLU A 35 -8.68 29.16 4.22
CA GLU A 35 -9.86 29.99 3.94
C GLU A 35 -10.83 29.29 2.98
N LEU A 36 -10.31 28.74 1.87
CA LEU A 36 -11.12 28.02 0.88
C LEU A 36 -11.72 26.75 1.46
N LEU A 37 -10.97 26.00 2.28
CA LEU A 37 -11.44 24.80 2.96
C LEU A 37 -12.61 25.12 3.91
N HIS A 38 -12.47 26.17 4.71
CA HIS A 38 -13.48 26.60 5.67
C HIS A 38 -14.73 27.20 4.99
N ALA A 39 -14.56 27.88 3.85
CA ALA A 39 -15.66 28.47 3.09
C ALA A 39 -16.35 27.48 2.13
N ALA A 40 -15.88 26.23 2.03
CA ALA A 40 -16.38 25.26 1.06
C ALA A 40 -17.82 24.83 1.37
N ASP A 41 -18.72 24.99 0.38
CA ASP A 41 -20.09 24.45 0.47
C ASP A 41 -20.10 22.95 0.20
N VAL A 42 -20.16 22.17 1.28
CA VAL A 42 -20.25 20.71 1.26
C VAL A 42 -21.45 20.22 0.44
N ALA A 43 -22.59 20.92 0.44
CA ALA A 43 -23.78 20.49 -0.30
C ALA A 43 -23.62 20.68 -1.81
N SER A 44 -22.99 21.78 -2.24
CA SER A 44 -22.59 21.97 -3.65
C SER A 44 -21.59 20.90 -4.09
N LEU A 45 -20.60 20.58 -3.26
CA LEU A 45 -19.61 19.54 -3.57
C LEU A 45 -20.26 18.14 -3.67
N LYS A 46 -21.15 17.78 -2.74
CA LYS A 46 -21.93 16.53 -2.79
C LYS A 46 -22.72 16.42 -4.10
N ARG A 47 -23.38 17.51 -4.52
CA ARG A 47 -24.10 17.55 -5.82
C ARG A 47 -23.13 17.38 -7.00
N LYS A 48 -21.97 18.05 -6.96
CA LYS A 48 -20.95 17.92 -8.01
C LYS A 48 -20.45 16.48 -8.12
N ILE A 49 -20.14 15.84 -7.00
CA ILE A 49 -19.73 14.42 -6.93
C ILE A 49 -20.83 13.54 -7.55
N ALA A 50 -22.08 13.69 -7.11
CA ALA A 50 -23.20 12.88 -7.61
C ALA A 50 -23.46 13.05 -9.11
N SER A 51 -23.23 14.25 -9.66
CA SER A 51 -23.39 14.54 -11.09
C SER A 51 -22.19 14.14 -11.96
N SER A 52 -21.05 13.82 -11.33
CA SER A 52 -19.80 13.57 -12.05
C SER A 52 -19.80 12.19 -12.68
N LYS A 53 -19.31 12.11 -13.91
CA LYS A 53 -19.02 10.84 -14.59
C LYS A 53 -17.50 10.68 -14.61
N THR A 54 -16.96 9.95 -13.65
CA THR A 54 -15.53 9.68 -13.52
C THR A 54 -15.21 8.23 -13.84
N SER A 55 -14.00 7.96 -14.31
CA SER A 55 -13.47 6.60 -14.49
C SER A 55 -12.79 6.06 -13.23
N TRP A 56 -12.86 6.79 -12.11
CA TRP A 56 -12.28 6.43 -10.82
C TRP A 56 -13.28 6.69 -9.69
N LEU A 57 -13.03 6.07 -8.54
CA LEU A 57 -13.81 6.25 -7.32
C LEU A 57 -13.59 7.65 -6.74
N VAL A 58 -14.69 8.34 -6.44
CA VAL A 58 -14.67 9.67 -5.81
C VAL A 58 -15.10 9.50 -4.37
N ALA A 59 -14.27 9.95 -3.43
CA ALA A 59 -14.57 9.87 -2.00
C ALA A 59 -15.86 10.65 -1.67
N GLY A 60 -16.78 10.00 -0.96
CA GLY A 60 -17.95 10.65 -0.41
C GLY A 60 -17.60 11.56 0.76
N LEU A 61 -18.26 12.71 0.85
CA LEU A 61 -18.15 13.59 2.03
C LEU A 61 -19.14 13.12 3.10
N ILE A 62 -18.65 12.63 4.23
CA ILE A 62 -19.51 12.21 5.35
C ILE A 62 -19.83 13.45 6.18
N ASP A 63 -18.79 14.06 6.77
CA ASP A 63 -18.88 15.24 7.63
C ASP A 63 -18.42 16.54 6.92
N GLY A 64 -18.25 17.60 7.70
CA GLY A 64 -17.67 18.86 7.22
C GLY A 64 -16.20 18.70 6.82
N LEU A 65 -15.80 19.40 5.76
CA LEU A 65 -14.43 19.32 5.19
C LEU A 65 -13.33 19.83 6.13
N ALA A 66 -13.69 20.74 7.04
CA ALA A 66 -12.77 21.40 7.97
C ALA A 66 -12.77 20.77 9.37
N GLN A 67 -13.46 19.65 9.56
CA GLN A 67 -13.52 19.02 10.88
C GLN A 67 -12.17 18.43 11.26
N HIS A 68 -11.82 18.59 12.52
CA HIS A 68 -10.67 17.95 13.15
C HIS A 68 -11.16 17.12 14.32
N TYR A 69 -10.52 15.96 14.50
CA TYR A 69 -10.84 15.03 15.58
C TYR A 69 -9.56 14.73 16.34
N GLU A 70 -9.64 14.77 17.66
CA GLU A 70 -8.52 14.39 18.51
C GLU A 70 -8.28 12.88 18.41
N ALA A 71 -7.02 12.49 18.27
CA ALA A 71 -6.66 11.08 18.23
C ALA A 71 -6.83 10.44 19.62
N PRO A 72 -7.28 9.18 19.70
CA PRO A 72 -7.28 8.47 20.97
C PRO A 72 -5.85 8.34 21.53
N PRO A 73 -5.68 8.22 22.86
CA PRO A 73 -4.37 8.05 23.45
C PRO A 73 -3.70 6.76 22.93
N CYS A 74 -2.40 6.84 22.67
CA CYS A 74 -1.62 5.68 22.24
C CYS A 74 -1.56 4.62 23.37
N PRO A 75 -1.81 3.34 23.08
CA PRO A 75 -1.63 2.27 24.08
C PRO A 75 -0.19 2.23 24.62
N SER A 76 -0.04 1.87 25.89
CA SER A 76 1.29 1.71 26.51
C SER A 76 2.01 0.45 26.02
N GLU A 77 1.27 -0.59 25.66
CA GLU A 77 1.79 -1.81 25.04
C GLU A 77 1.01 -2.11 23.76
N PHE A 78 1.73 -2.35 22.66
CA PHE A 78 1.14 -2.71 21.38
C PHE A 78 2.17 -3.37 20.48
N THR A 79 1.70 -4.07 19.45
CA THR A 79 2.55 -4.70 18.43
C THR A 79 2.26 -4.08 17.07
N VAL A 80 3.31 -3.77 16.31
CA VAL A 80 3.20 -3.36 14.90
C VAL A 80 3.80 -4.43 14.02
N LEU A 81 3.06 -4.83 12.99
CA LEU A 81 3.46 -5.81 11.98
C LEU A 81 3.51 -5.12 10.62
N ALA A 82 4.50 -5.46 9.82
CA ALA A 82 4.55 -5.04 8.43
C ALA A 82 5.16 -6.14 7.57
N THR A 83 4.69 -6.22 6.32
CA THR A 83 5.30 -7.04 5.28
C THR A 83 5.51 -6.20 4.03
N ASP A 84 6.62 -6.44 3.34
CA ASP A 84 6.93 -5.86 2.04
C ASP A 84 7.56 -6.94 1.16
N GLY A 85 7.35 -6.85 -0.14
CA GLY A 85 7.77 -7.85 -1.11
C GLY A 85 8.62 -7.25 -2.22
N SER A 86 9.56 -8.06 -2.70
CA SER A 86 10.22 -7.83 -3.98
C SER A 86 10.07 -9.06 -4.88
N HIS A 87 10.22 -8.89 -6.18
CA HIS A 87 10.22 -10.01 -7.11
C HIS A 87 11.24 -9.84 -8.24
N ILE A 88 11.71 -10.96 -8.77
CA ILE A 88 12.44 -11.05 -10.03
C ILE A 88 11.51 -11.71 -11.03
N ASP A 89 11.18 -10.98 -12.09
CA ASP A 89 10.25 -11.43 -13.13
C ASP A 89 10.86 -12.53 -14.02
N VAL A 90 10.00 -13.19 -14.79
CA VAL A 90 10.39 -14.26 -15.70
C VAL A 90 11.34 -13.72 -16.79
N ASP A 91 12.56 -14.25 -16.84
CA ASP A 91 13.48 -13.97 -17.94
C ASP A 91 13.08 -14.76 -19.18
N ARG A 92 12.57 -14.05 -20.19
CA ARG A 92 12.15 -14.64 -21.48
C ARG A 92 13.31 -15.16 -22.33
N HIS A 93 14.55 -14.78 -22.01
CA HIS A 93 15.76 -15.21 -22.71
C HIS A 93 16.51 -16.35 -22.00
N SER A 94 16.10 -16.69 -20.78
CA SER A 94 16.63 -17.83 -20.04
C SER A 94 16.09 -19.16 -20.60
N SER A 95 16.93 -20.21 -20.55
CA SER A 95 16.52 -21.58 -20.90
C SER A 95 15.56 -22.20 -19.88
N VAL A 96 15.54 -21.69 -18.65
CA VAL A 96 14.64 -22.10 -17.58
C VAL A 96 13.76 -20.93 -17.21
N ARG A 97 12.45 -21.10 -17.37
CA ARG A 97 11.46 -20.12 -16.91
C ARG A 97 11.24 -20.30 -15.41
N CYS A 98 11.48 -19.23 -14.67
CA CYS A 98 11.19 -19.13 -13.25
C CYS A 98 10.99 -17.66 -12.89
N TYR A 99 10.23 -17.40 -11.82
CA TYR A 99 10.23 -16.11 -11.13
C TYR A 99 10.50 -16.34 -9.65
N LEU A 100 10.95 -15.29 -8.97
CA LEU A 100 11.24 -15.34 -7.54
C LEU A 100 10.45 -14.23 -6.85
N ILE A 101 9.80 -14.56 -5.74
CA ILE A 101 9.20 -13.58 -4.83
C ILE A 101 9.95 -13.69 -3.50
N ASN A 102 10.39 -12.57 -2.95
CA ASN A 102 10.96 -12.49 -1.62
C ASN A 102 10.09 -11.60 -0.74
N ILE A 103 9.56 -12.17 0.34
CA ILE A 103 8.74 -11.45 1.32
C ILE A 103 9.57 -11.17 2.56
N GLY A 104 9.73 -9.90 2.89
CA GLY A 104 10.27 -9.44 4.16
C GLY A 104 9.15 -9.20 5.16
N SER A 105 9.41 -9.45 6.44
CA SER A 105 8.49 -9.11 7.51
C SER A 105 9.20 -8.45 8.70
N ALA A 106 8.46 -7.60 9.39
CA ALA A 106 8.89 -6.94 10.62
C ALA A 106 7.79 -7.00 11.67
N VAL A 107 8.14 -7.49 12.85
CA VAL A 107 7.29 -7.52 14.05
C VAL A 107 7.97 -6.68 15.12
N LEU A 108 7.31 -5.62 15.56
CA LEU A 108 7.83 -4.68 16.55
C LEU A 108 6.91 -4.66 17.77
N HIS A 109 7.44 -5.08 18.92
CA HIS A 109 6.76 -4.98 20.20
C HIS A 109 7.15 -3.69 20.90
N TYR A 110 6.15 -2.88 21.26
CA TYR A 110 6.31 -1.65 22.04
C TYR A 110 5.75 -1.86 23.45
N GLY A 111 6.36 -1.19 24.43
CA GLY A 111 5.94 -1.23 25.84
C GLY A 111 7.13 -1.41 26.78
N GLU A 112 6.88 -2.08 27.91
CA GLU A 112 7.89 -2.26 28.96
C GLU A 112 9.04 -3.19 28.52
N ASN A 113 8.72 -4.18 27.68
CA ASN A 113 9.68 -5.16 27.15
C ASN A 113 9.68 -5.09 25.62
N PRO A 114 10.36 -4.10 25.02
CA PRO A 114 10.41 -3.93 23.58
C PRO A 114 11.28 -5.01 22.93
N ASP A 115 10.84 -5.48 21.77
CA ASP A 115 11.56 -6.48 20.98
C ASP A 115 11.21 -6.34 19.49
N ALA A 116 12.08 -6.86 18.62
CA ALA A 116 11.91 -6.80 17.17
C ALA A 116 12.32 -8.13 16.51
N LEU A 117 11.42 -8.67 15.70
CA LEU A 117 11.67 -9.84 14.87
C LEU A 117 11.60 -9.43 13.40
N LEU A 118 12.69 -9.68 12.67
CA LEU A 118 12.79 -9.41 11.24
C LEU A 118 13.08 -10.73 10.51
N SER A 119 12.34 -11.00 9.44
CA SER A 119 12.55 -12.17 8.60
C SER A 119 12.49 -11.83 7.12
N SER A 120 13.09 -12.68 6.28
CA SER A 120 13.02 -12.59 4.82
C SER A 120 12.94 -13.99 4.26
N GLU A 121 11.90 -14.28 3.49
CA GLU A 121 11.60 -15.60 2.95
C GLU A 121 11.50 -15.54 1.41
N PRO A 122 12.52 -16.03 0.69
CA PRO A 122 12.47 -16.16 -0.76
C PRO A 122 11.75 -17.44 -1.18
N SER A 123 10.90 -17.34 -2.20
CA SER A 123 10.20 -18.44 -2.85
C SER A 123 10.47 -18.42 -4.35
N LEU A 124 11.00 -19.54 -4.88
CA LEU A 124 11.27 -19.74 -6.31
C LEU A 124 10.14 -20.55 -6.93
N PHE A 125 9.54 -20.03 -8.00
CA PHE A 125 8.42 -20.65 -8.70
C PHE A 125 8.87 -21.08 -10.10
N PHE A 126 8.56 -22.32 -10.49
CA PHE A 126 8.95 -22.92 -11.76
C PHE A 126 7.99 -24.04 -12.16
N GLY A 127 8.00 -24.44 -13.44
CA GLY A 127 7.10 -25.48 -13.95
C GLY A 127 5.63 -25.04 -13.89
N ASP A 128 4.79 -25.82 -13.24
CA ASP A 128 3.34 -25.59 -13.15
C ASP A 128 2.99 -24.32 -12.34
N ASP A 129 3.91 -23.86 -11.48
CA ASP A 129 3.73 -22.63 -10.68
C ASP A 129 3.81 -21.32 -11.50
N LEU A 130 4.18 -21.43 -12.79
CA LEU A 130 4.31 -20.29 -13.69
C LEU A 130 2.99 -19.83 -14.29
N VAL A 131 1.94 -20.65 -14.19
CA VAL A 131 0.66 -20.40 -14.85
C VAL A 131 -0.50 -20.50 -13.87
N LEU A 132 -1.48 -19.62 -14.05
CA LEU A 132 -2.81 -19.82 -13.49
C LEU A 132 -3.65 -20.54 -14.54
N THR A 133 -4.27 -21.65 -14.15
CA THR A 133 -5.06 -22.49 -15.05
C THR A 133 -6.53 -22.47 -14.63
N ASP A 134 -7.43 -22.26 -15.58
CA ASP A 134 -8.87 -22.36 -15.32
C ASP A 134 -9.41 -23.79 -15.48
N HIS A 135 -10.68 -24.02 -15.10
CA HIS A 135 -11.32 -25.33 -15.25
C HIS A 135 -11.47 -25.81 -16.70
N ALA A 136 -11.32 -24.94 -17.68
CA ALA A 136 -11.37 -25.24 -19.11
C ALA A 136 -9.96 -25.47 -19.72
N GLY A 137 -8.90 -25.41 -18.91
CA GLY A 137 -7.50 -25.59 -19.35
C GLY A 137 -6.88 -24.36 -20.01
N ARG A 138 -7.45 -23.16 -19.83
CA ARG A 138 -6.81 -21.91 -20.24
C ARG A 138 -5.74 -21.54 -19.24
N GLU A 139 -4.54 -21.26 -19.73
CA GLU A 139 -3.38 -20.90 -18.93
C GLU A 139 -3.02 -19.43 -19.14
N GLU A 140 -2.77 -18.72 -18.05
CA GLU A 140 -2.17 -17.38 -18.06
C GLU A 140 -0.84 -17.41 -17.32
N LEU A 141 0.23 -16.94 -17.97
CA LEU A 141 1.54 -16.82 -17.35
C LEU A 141 1.56 -15.73 -16.28
N ILE A 142 2.13 -16.05 -15.13
CA ILE A 142 2.38 -15.10 -14.04
C ILE A 142 3.66 -14.33 -14.38
N GLU A 143 3.48 -13.17 -15.00
CA GLU A 143 4.58 -12.25 -15.37
C GLU A 143 4.12 -10.79 -15.28
N GLY A 144 5.07 -9.85 -15.22
CA GLY A 144 4.83 -8.42 -15.23
C GLY A 144 3.82 -7.97 -14.16
N ALA A 145 2.74 -7.33 -14.60
CA ALA A 145 1.71 -6.82 -13.69
C ALA A 145 1.03 -7.93 -12.86
N LEU A 146 0.83 -9.11 -13.43
CA LEU A 146 0.22 -10.23 -12.72
C LEU A 146 1.16 -10.81 -11.65
N LEU A 147 2.46 -10.84 -11.92
CA LEU A 147 3.46 -11.18 -10.90
C LEU A 147 3.47 -10.15 -9.75
N GLY A 148 3.32 -8.86 -10.07
CA GLY A 148 3.14 -7.82 -9.06
C GLY A 148 1.91 -8.06 -8.17
N VAL A 149 0.78 -8.48 -8.76
CA VAL A 149 -0.42 -8.86 -8.00
C VAL A 149 -0.14 -10.09 -7.12
N LYS A 150 0.46 -11.14 -7.67
CA LYS A 150 0.82 -12.36 -6.92
C LYS A 150 1.71 -12.02 -5.72
N ARG A 151 2.70 -11.14 -5.90
CA ARG A 151 3.55 -10.63 -4.81
C ARG A 151 2.72 -9.97 -3.71
N SER A 152 1.80 -9.05 -4.04
CA SER A 152 0.95 -8.41 -3.03
C SER A 152 0.00 -9.37 -2.31
N VAL A 153 -0.40 -10.45 -2.98
CA VAL A 153 -1.16 -11.53 -2.33
C VAL A 153 -0.28 -12.30 -1.33
N GLU A 154 0.95 -12.65 -1.71
CA GLU A 154 1.91 -13.33 -0.82
C GLU A 154 2.29 -12.44 0.40
N GLU A 155 2.48 -11.14 0.20
CA GLU A 155 2.70 -10.15 1.27
C GLU A 155 1.55 -10.21 2.29
N CYS A 156 0.30 -10.10 1.82
CA CYS A 156 -0.89 -10.10 2.68
C CYS A 156 -1.07 -11.45 3.41
N GLN A 157 -0.80 -12.56 2.73
CA GLN A 157 -0.84 -13.89 3.35
C GLN A 157 0.22 -14.06 4.43
N ALA A 158 1.45 -13.58 4.20
CA ALA A 158 2.50 -13.59 5.21
C ALA A 158 2.10 -12.76 6.44
N LEU A 159 1.54 -11.56 6.22
CA LEU A 159 1.04 -10.70 7.29
C LEU A 159 -0.07 -11.40 8.11
N ALA A 160 -0.99 -12.09 7.43
CA ALA A 160 -2.05 -12.86 8.09
C ALA A 160 -1.50 -14.03 8.92
N ARG A 161 -0.48 -14.75 8.41
CA ARG A 161 0.19 -15.84 9.17
C ARG A 161 0.85 -15.32 10.44
N ILE A 162 1.68 -14.28 10.32
CA ILE A 162 2.34 -13.64 11.47
C ILE A 162 1.29 -13.13 12.46
N THR A 163 0.22 -12.53 11.95
CA THR A 163 -0.89 -12.07 12.77
C THR A 163 -1.54 -13.22 13.53
N GLN A 164 -1.60 -14.45 13.03
CA GLN A 164 -2.14 -15.60 13.78
C GLN A 164 -1.19 -16.14 14.85
N GLU A 165 0.11 -16.07 14.62
CA GLU A 165 1.14 -16.63 15.50
C GLU A 165 1.36 -15.80 16.79
N LEU A 166 0.95 -14.53 16.79
CA LEU A 166 1.09 -13.66 17.94
C LEU A 166 0.19 -14.08 19.11
N PRO A 167 0.63 -13.91 20.37
CA PRO A 167 -0.26 -14.02 21.53
C PRO A 167 -1.35 -12.93 21.49
N GLY A 168 -2.61 -13.27 21.81
CA GLY A 168 -3.80 -12.41 21.73
C GLY A 168 -3.94 -11.38 22.86
N GLU A 169 -2.84 -10.94 23.47
CA GLU A 169 -2.88 -10.14 24.70
C GLU A 169 -2.66 -8.63 24.47
N ARG A 170 -2.28 -8.22 23.25
CA ARG A 170 -1.87 -6.84 22.96
C ARG A 170 -2.56 -6.27 21.72
N PRO A 171 -2.96 -4.98 21.74
CA PRO A 171 -3.38 -4.26 20.55
C PRO A 171 -2.35 -4.43 19.42
N THR A 172 -2.80 -4.86 18.25
CA THR A 172 -1.94 -5.18 17.12
C THR A 172 -2.32 -4.36 15.90
N LEU A 173 -1.35 -3.66 15.32
CA LEU A 173 -1.49 -2.89 14.09
C LEU A 173 -0.75 -3.64 12.96
N ALA A 174 -1.50 -4.10 11.96
CA ALA A 174 -0.94 -4.72 10.76
C ALA A 174 -0.88 -3.69 9.62
N LEU A 175 0.30 -3.53 9.01
CA LEU A 175 0.57 -2.60 7.93
C LEU A 175 0.86 -3.38 6.64
N ILE A 176 0.20 -2.98 5.57
CA ILE A 176 0.42 -3.49 4.20
C ILE A 176 1.08 -2.36 3.41
N ASP A 177 2.15 -2.66 2.68
CA ASP A 177 2.71 -1.69 1.74
C ASP A 177 1.86 -1.60 0.45
N GLY A 178 1.57 -0.38 0.02
CA GLY A 178 0.72 -0.11 -1.14
C GLY A 178 -0.79 0.01 -0.84
N SER A 179 -1.60 -0.08 -1.89
CA SER A 179 -3.05 0.13 -1.81
C SER A 179 -3.82 -1.17 -1.57
N LEU A 180 -4.92 -1.09 -0.81
CA LEU A 180 -5.86 -2.22 -0.64
C LEU A 180 -6.53 -2.67 -1.96
N ILE A 181 -6.54 -1.82 -2.98
CA ILE A 181 -7.05 -2.17 -4.31
C ILE A 181 -5.92 -2.79 -5.12
N LEU A 182 -6.08 -4.05 -5.54
CA LEU A 182 -5.16 -4.73 -6.47
C LEU A 182 -5.39 -4.24 -7.90
N TRP A 183 -4.90 -3.04 -8.22
CA TRP A 183 -5.11 -2.38 -9.52
C TRP A 183 -4.70 -3.22 -10.73
N GLY A 184 -3.76 -4.15 -10.58
CA GLY A 184 -3.37 -5.10 -11.63
C GLY A 184 -4.50 -6.02 -12.08
N LEU A 185 -5.59 -6.12 -11.31
CA LEU A 185 -6.80 -6.90 -11.62
C LEU A 185 -8.02 -6.01 -11.96
N ALA A 186 -7.85 -4.69 -12.09
CA ALA A 186 -8.97 -3.76 -12.33
C ALA A 186 -9.37 -3.64 -13.81
N GLY A 187 -8.67 -4.31 -14.73
CA GLY A 187 -8.99 -4.31 -16.15
C GLY A 187 -10.19 -5.19 -16.49
N ARG A 188 -10.97 -4.81 -17.52
CA ARG A 188 -12.17 -5.56 -17.97
C ARG A 188 -11.88 -7.01 -18.32
N ASP A 189 -10.68 -7.33 -18.78
CA ASP A 189 -10.30 -8.71 -19.10
C ASP A 189 -10.43 -9.63 -17.88
N PHE A 190 -10.20 -9.13 -16.66
CA PHE A 190 -10.35 -9.87 -15.40
C PHE A 190 -11.79 -9.91 -14.87
N GLU A 191 -12.72 -9.16 -15.48
CA GLU A 191 -14.16 -9.26 -15.21
C GLU A 191 -14.83 -10.31 -16.09
N GLU A 192 -14.25 -10.59 -17.26
CA GLU A 192 -14.83 -11.49 -18.27
C GLU A 192 -13.89 -12.67 -18.57
N ALA A 193 -12.99 -12.51 -19.54
CA ALA A 193 -12.22 -13.62 -20.11
C ALA A 193 -11.28 -14.29 -19.08
N LYS A 194 -10.76 -13.53 -18.11
CA LYS A 194 -9.80 -13.95 -17.09
C LYS A 194 -10.38 -13.87 -15.67
N SER A 195 -11.71 -14.04 -15.50
CA SER A 195 -12.37 -13.98 -14.19
C SER A 195 -11.77 -14.95 -13.17
N TYR A 196 -11.36 -16.14 -13.62
CA TYR A 196 -10.73 -17.17 -12.78
C TYR A 196 -9.45 -16.68 -12.07
N ILE A 197 -8.70 -15.75 -12.67
CA ILE A 197 -7.50 -15.17 -12.04
C ILE A 197 -7.91 -14.29 -10.86
N ARG A 198 -8.98 -13.52 -11.04
CA ARG A 198 -9.56 -12.70 -9.97
C ARG A 198 -10.12 -13.59 -8.86
N GLU A 199 -10.87 -14.63 -9.21
CA GLU A 199 -11.42 -15.58 -8.25
C GLU A 199 -10.31 -16.22 -7.39
N GLU A 200 -9.21 -16.65 -8.02
CA GLU A 200 -8.09 -17.29 -7.32
C GLU A 200 -7.24 -16.29 -6.51
N LEU A 201 -6.77 -15.21 -7.11
CA LEU A 201 -5.84 -14.27 -6.44
C LEU A 201 -6.55 -13.30 -5.50
N LEU A 202 -7.69 -12.73 -5.91
CA LEU A 202 -8.41 -11.75 -5.11
C LEU A 202 -9.36 -12.44 -4.12
N ASP A 203 -10.35 -13.17 -4.62
CA ASP A 203 -11.48 -13.61 -3.79
C ASP A 203 -11.07 -14.74 -2.84
N ARG A 204 -10.25 -15.69 -3.30
CA ARG A 204 -9.80 -16.81 -2.47
C ARG A 204 -8.57 -16.46 -1.63
N GLN A 205 -7.52 -15.92 -2.25
CA GLN A 205 -6.25 -15.71 -1.57
C GLN A 205 -6.18 -14.39 -0.79
N TYR A 206 -6.34 -13.24 -1.48
CA TYR A 206 -6.19 -11.92 -0.85
C TYR A 206 -7.28 -11.64 0.20
N MET A 207 -8.55 -11.84 -0.15
CA MET A 207 -9.66 -11.66 0.78
C MET A 207 -9.63 -12.71 1.91
N GLY A 208 -9.21 -13.94 1.61
CA GLY A 208 -9.01 -14.98 2.63
C GLY A 208 -7.99 -14.58 3.70
N ALA A 209 -6.93 -13.85 3.33
CA ALA A 209 -5.97 -13.31 4.30
C ALA A 209 -6.61 -12.25 5.23
N PHE A 210 -7.48 -11.38 4.71
CA PHE A 210 -8.25 -10.46 5.55
C PHE A 210 -9.24 -11.17 6.46
N ASP A 211 -9.90 -12.23 5.99
CA ASP A 211 -10.82 -13.02 6.81
C ASP A 211 -10.09 -13.70 7.98
N ILE A 212 -8.85 -14.15 7.75
CA ILE A 212 -7.98 -14.66 8.81
C ILE A 212 -7.70 -13.56 9.85
N MET A 213 -7.27 -12.38 9.43
CA MET A 213 -6.97 -11.27 10.34
C MET A 213 -8.22 -10.78 11.07
N LYS A 214 -9.39 -10.75 10.41
CA LYS A 214 -10.67 -10.33 11.00
C LYS A 214 -11.15 -11.29 12.09
N ARG A 215 -11.06 -12.61 11.86
CA ARG A 215 -11.47 -13.62 12.85
C ARG A 215 -10.68 -13.54 14.15
N ARG A 216 -9.43 -13.08 14.11
CA ARG A 216 -8.63 -12.83 15.31
C ARG A 216 -9.25 -11.71 16.16
N VAL A 217 -9.73 -10.64 15.54
CA VAL A 217 -10.39 -9.51 16.23
C VAL A 217 -11.74 -9.92 16.82
N GLU A 218 -12.46 -10.84 16.17
CA GLU A 218 -13.78 -11.31 16.63
C GLU A 218 -13.72 -12.44 17.67
N GLY A 219 -12.56 -13.08 17.84
CA GLY A 219 -12.32 -14.16 18.80
C GLY A 219 -11.76 -13.71 20.16
N GLU A 220 -11.45 -12.43 20.30
CA GLU A 220 -11.17 -11.72 21.58
C GLU A 220 -12.47 -11.23 22.23
#